data_AF-A0A8J5M7Y3-F1
#
_entry.id   AF-A0A8J5M7Y3-F1
#
_cell.length_a   1.000
_cell.length_b   1.000
_cell.length_c   1.000
_cell.angle_alpha   90.00
_cell.angle_beta   90.00
_cell.angle_gamma   90.00
#
_symmetry.space_group_name_H-M   'P 1'
#
loop_
_entity.id
_entity.type
_entity.pdbx_description
1 polymer ?
#
loop_
_entity_poly.entity_id
_entity_poly.type
_entity_poly.pdbx_seq_one_letter_code
_entity_poly.pdbx_strand_id
1 'polypeptide(L)'
;MALLVRALLLAALGATSCAATNPANSILSAVVNVKKSEAVFYASSAAEEDWGASLEAQKLKDGEKHAFYPLVYNATGMDDGYGCMSKEQLLNNTMSGNMSASSLSGSASVALLGLPDKPFVLLVDRGGCTFAEKAFYAQELGAAVLIVTDTLEQLYNRSSKADATEEEKKMEFSCSRGSGKAVWNADITDFMSASWEDNVGVRSCTGSSKCSSHMCVPSGGANKQVCCAWDIPDLMGFGITDVVTDKSLVSDIVVVRISIADGDSLKEMLTTGSEDEGGQLLVSVYERDPPVVDPAQVILWIVACATVLVGSYKGAAYERTKAQLKAALIAADATSSDAIAQAQVAYEEHDEQAPEQEQLDLNSWHALAFLVIGSGFLVLLFFVDVVIVVVVLFGIGAVSATFQAIWEPLMRRLPVKFLHKSPWRDVLWQWEDLLVPAAWSVGDLLALALSFGIALFWFFTRFQSYSWIFQDTFGVCFCLVFLRTARLPNLKVATVLLVLVFMYDVFMVFISPYIFKESVMIKVATGGAQSTATGGVSSGYCLRYPTDTKHDCRSESMPILLRVPKVLDWRSGSSLLGLGDIVLPGLLLVFCARYDYATRGQLFGRLKPPHGKINGV
;
A
#
# COMPACT_ATOMS: atom_id res chain seq x y z
N MET A 1 -1.33 5.65 27.54
CA MET A 1 -0.71 4.33 27.29
C MET A 1 -1.73 3.20 27.27
N ALA A 2 -2.48 2.94 28.35
CA ALA A 2 -3.56 1.93 28.34
C ALA A 2 -4.68 2.22 27.32
N LEU A 3 -5.02 3.48 27.10
CA LEU A 3 -5.95 3.92 26.03
C LEU A 3 -5.39 3.71 24.61
N LEU A 4 -4.09 3.90 24.42
CA LEU A 4 -3.42 3.71 23.12
C LEU A 4 -3.32 2.23 22.77
N VAL A 5 -2.98 1.39 23.77
CA VAL A 5 -2.94 -0.07 23.65
C VAL A 5 -4.34 -0.64 23.44
N ARG A 6 -5.37 -0.10 24.11
CA ARG A 6 -6.78 -0.47 23.82
C ARG A 6 -7.24 -0.04 22.43
N ALA A 7 -6.84 1.13 21.96
CA ALA A 7 -7.15 1.59 20.61
C ALA A 7 -6.46 0.72 19.53
N LEU A 8 -5.19 0.36 19.75
CA LEU A 8 -4.45 -0.58 18.89
C LEU A 8 -5.03 -2.00 18.93
N LEU A 9 -5.46 -2.49 20.09
CA LEU A 9 -6.14 -3.79 20.22
C LEU A 9 -7.53 -3.82 19.58
N LEU A 10 -8.28 -2.72 19.66
CA LEU A 10 -9.58 -2.57 18.97
C LEU A 10 -9.39 -2.45 17.45
N ALA A 11 -8.34 -1.78 16.99
CA ALA A 11 -7.95 -1.77 15.58
C ALA A 11 -7.50 -3.16 15.09
N ALA A 12 -6.79 -3.93 15.92
CA ALA A 12 -6.37 -5.29 15.62
C ALA A 12 -7.54 -6.28 15.48
N LEU A 13 -8.61 -6.08 16.26
CA LEU A 13 -9.85 -6.88 16.14
C LEU A 13 -10.66 -6.55 14.89
N GLY A 14 -10.50 -5.36 14.29
CA GLY A 14 -11.12 -5.00 13.01
C GLY A 14 -10.30 -5.40 11.78
N ALA A 15 -9.00 -5.62 11.92
CA ALA A 15 -8.08 -5.85 10.80
C ALA A 15 -8.09 -7.28 10.25
N THR A 16 -8.64 -8.27 10.97
CA THR A 16 -8.76 -9.66 10.49
C THR A 16 -9.79 -9.83 9.37
N SER A 17 -10.58 -8.79 9.06
CA SER A 17 -11.64 -8.83 8.06
C SER A 17 -11.31 -8.15 6.72
N CYS A 18 -10.12 -7.58 6.55
CA CYS A 18 -9.77 -6.79 5.36
C CYS A 18 -8.78 -7.48 4.41
N ALA A 19 -8.87 -8.79 4.23
CA ALA A 19 -8.26 -9.44 3.08
C ALA A 19 -9.24 -9.31 1.90
N ALA A 20 -8.81 -8.66 0.80
CA ALA A 20 -9.63 -8.52 -0.39
C ALA A 20 -10.14 -9.90 -0.86
N THR A 21 -11.46 -10.05 -0.99
CA THR A 21 -12.12 -11.28 -1.43
C THR A 21 -11.77 -11.68 -2.86
N ASN A 22 -11.34 -10.71 -3.71
CA ASN A 22 -10.82 -10.93 -5.05
C ASN A 22 -9.48 -10.17 -5.23
N PRO A 23 -8.37 -10.84 -5.60
CA PRO A 23 -7.09 -10.18 -5.88
C PRO A 23 -7.17 -9.14 -7.02
N ALA A 24 -8.15 -9.26 -7.93
CA ALA A 24 -8.35 -8.30 -9.01
C ALA A 24 -8.66 -6.88 -8.54
N ASN A 25 -9.27 -6.71 -7.36
CA ASN A 25 -9.79 -5.42 -6.93
C ASN A 25 -8.75 -4.30 -6.88
N SER A 26 -7.47 -4.66 -6.72
CA SER A 26 -6.37 -3.70 -6.60
C SER A 26 -5.93 -3.04 -7.90
N ILE A 27 -6.28 -3.61 -9.05
CA ILE A 27 -5.85 -3.14 -10.38
C ILE A 27 -7.00 -2.52 -11.20
N LEU A 28 -8.20 -2.44 -10.60
CA LEU A 28 -9.41 -1.95 -11.26
C LEU A 28 -9.51 -0.43 -11.16
N SER A 29 -8.82 0.25 -12.08
CA SER A 29 -8.73 1.71 -12.17
C SER A 29 -9.85 2.40 -12.95
N ALA A 30 -10.64 1.66 -13.72
CA ALA A 30 -11.73 2.19 -14.52
C ALA A 30 -13.10 1.58 -14.14
N VAL A 31 -14.16 2.34 -14.40
CA VAL A 31 -15.55 1.94 -14.24
C VAL A 31 -16.26 2.06 -15.58
N VAL A 32 -16.97 1.00 -15.99
CA VAL A 32 -17.77 0.95 -17.20
C VAL A 32 -19.24 0.93 -16.78
N ASN A 33 -19.95 2.02 -17.09
CA ASN A 33 -21.35 2.22 -16.71
C ASN A 33 -22.26 2.21 -17.95
N VAL A 34 -23.31 1.38 -17.90
CA VAL A 34 -24.27 1.18 -18.99
C VAL A 34 -25.51 2.04 -18.77
N LYS A 35 -25.81 2.92 -19.71
CA LYS A 35 -26.96 3.84 -19.64
C LYS A 35 -28.27 3.04 -19.60
N LYS A 36 -29.13 3.35 -18.62
CA LYS A 36 -30.45 2.72 -18.36
C LYS A 36 -30.40 1.30 -17.77
N SER A 37 -29.21 0.79 -17.45
CA SER A 37 -29.05 -0.45 -16.66
C SER A 37 -28.47 -0.09 -15.29
N GLU A 38 -28.77 -0.90 -14.27
CA GLU A 38 -28.06 -0.84 -12.97
C GLU A 38 -26.69 -1.52 -13.04
N ALA A 39 -26.32 -2.09 -14.20
CA ALA A 39 -25.05 -2.76 -14.41
C ALA A 39 -23.86 -1.79 -14.41
N VAL A 40 -22.93 -2.01 -13.49
CA VAL A 40 -21.65 -1.31 -13.38
C VAL A 40 -20.54 -2.35 -13.36
N PHE A 41 -19.62 -2.25 -14.31
CA PHE A 41 -18.46 -3.14 -14.41
C PHE A 41 -17.18 -2.41 -14.05
N TYR A 42 -16.20 -3.16 -13.57
CA TYR A 42 -14.89 -2.62 -13.19
C TYR A 42 -13.83 -3.12 -14.17
N ALA A 43 -12.92 -2.23 -14.55
CA ALA A 43 -11.94 -2.49 -15.59
C ALA A 43 -10.54 -2.03 -15.16
N SER A 44 -9.50 -2.60 -15.78
CA SER A 44 -8.11 -2.12 -15.67
C SER A 44 -7.77 -1.25 -16.89
N SER A 45 -7.02 -0.16 -16.71
CA SER A 45 -6.70 0.80 -17.77
C SER A 45 -5.25 0.73 -18.21
N ALA A 46 -5.02 0.99 -19.50
CA ALA A 46 -3.69 1.09 -20.11
C ALA A 46 -2.89 2.31 -19.64
N ALA A 47 -3.57 3.39 -19.25
CA ALA A 47 -2.93 4.65 -18.87
C ALA A 47 -2.00 4.52 -17.66
N GLU A 48 -2.17 3.50 -16.81
CA GLU A 48 -1.25 3.21 -15.69
C GLU A 48 0.16 2.81 -16.16
N GLU A 49 0.34 2.39 -17.42
CA GLU A 49 1.65 2.05 -18.01
C GLU A 49 2.22 3.16 -18.93
N ASP A 50 1.73 4.39 -18.77
CA ASP A 50 2.15 5.58 -19.52
C ASP A 50 1.92 5.46 -21.05
N TRP A 51 0.83 4.80 -21.47
CA TRP A 51 0.38 4.76 -22.88
C TRP A 51 -1.15 4.86 -22.99
N GLY A 52 -1.65 5.37 -24.12
CA GLY A 52 -3.07 5.67 -24.31
C GLY A 52 -3.51 7.02 -23.71
N ALA A 53 -4.77 7.38 -23.95
CA ALA A 53 -5.37 8.59 -23.40
C ALA A 53 -5.70 8.41 -21.91
N SER A 54 -5.51 9.47 -21.13
CA SER A 54 -5.85 9.49 -19.71
C SER A 54 -7.35 9.37 -19.49
N LEU A 55 -7.75 8.58 -18.49
CA LEU A 55 -9.14 8.48 -18.02
C LEU A 55 -9.66 9.80 -17.44
N GLU A 56 -8.76 10.71 -17.01
CA GLU A 56 -9.13 12.03 -16.50
C GLU A 56 -9.88 12.87 -17.55
N ALA A 57 -9.64 12.64 -18.84
CA ALA A 57 -10.36 13.32 -19.92
C ALA A 57 -11.86 13.02 -19.92
N GLN A 58 -12.31 11.93 -19.29
CA GLN A 58 -13.73 11.58 -19.14
C GLN A 58 -14.34 12.04 -17.80
N LYS A 59 -13.52 12.65 -16.93
CA LYS A 59 -13.95 13.23 -15.66
C LYS A 59 -14.41 14.66 -15.90
N LEU A 60 -15.70 14.85 -16.16
CA LEU A 60 -16.30 16.19 -16.25
C LEU A 60 -16.15 16.91 -14.90
N LYS A 61 -15.64 18.14 -14.93
CA LYS A 61 -15.17 18.85 -13.72
C LYS A 61 -16.25 19.31 -12.76
N ASP A 62 -17.54 19.30 -13.12
CA ASP A 62 -18.59 19.91 -12.29
C ASP A 62 -19.96 19.23 -12.44
N GLY A 63 -20.08 17.94 -12.10
CA GLY A 63 -21.38 17.26 -11.99
C GLY A 63 -22.19 17.14 -13.29
N GLU A 64 -21.60 17.44 -14.44
CA GLU A 64 -22.16 17.10 -15.74
C GLU A 64 -22.02 15.60 -16.00
N LYS A 65 -23.08 15.00 -16.56
CA LYS A 65 -23.21 13.55 -16.78
C LYS A 65 -22.06 13.05 -17.66
N HIS A 66 -21.36 11.98 -17.24
CA HIS A 66 -20.36 11.28 -18.06
C HIS A 66 -20.81 11.16 -19.51
N ALA A 67 -19.90 11.42 -20.45
CA ALA A 67 -20.21 11.29 -21.87
C ALA A 67 -20.56 9.82 -22.18
N PHE A 68 -21.77 9.60 -22.69
CA PHE A 68 -22.24 8.27 -23.07
C PHE A 68 -22.05 8.09 -24.58
N TYR A 69 -21.34 7.05 -24.95
CA TYR A 69 -21.04 6.70 -26.33
C TYR A 69 -21.72 5.37 -26.70
N PRO A 70 -22.16 5.18 -27.95
CA PRO A 70 -22.73 3.91 -28.40
C PRO A 70 -21.66 2.82 -28.38
N LEU A 71 -22.01 1.65 -27.84
CA LEU A 71 -21.18 0.46 -27.85
C LEU A 71 -21.33 -0.26 -29.19
N VAL A 72 -20.21 -0.60 -29.81
CA VAL A 72 -20.14 -1.35 -31.06
C VAL A 72 -19.33 -2.62 -30.81
N TYR A 73 -19.90 -3.76 -31.20
CA TYR A 73 -19.25 -5.07 -31.19
C TYR A 73 -19.66 -5.81 -32.46
N ASN A 74 -18.68 -6.33 -33.21
CA ASN A 74 -18.88 -7.13 -34.43
C ASN A 74 -19.96 -6.53 -35.37
N ALA A 75 -19.76 -5.27 -35.80
CA ALA A 75 -20.68 -4.59 -36.71
C ALA A 75 -20.76 -5.31 -38.06
N THR A 76 -21.85 -5.12 -38.81
CA THR A 76 -22.12 -5.86 -40.06
C THR A 76 -21.02 -5.75 -41.13
N GLY A 77 -20.19 -4.71 -41.10
CA GLY A 77 -19.03 -4.54 -41.98
C GLY A 77 -17.67 -4.82 -41.31
N MET A 78 -17.67 -5.18 -40.02
CA MET A 78 -16.50 -5.52 -39.23
C MET A 78 -16.45 -7.02 -38.98
N ASP A 79 -15.98 -7.79 -39.96
CA ASP A 79 -15.68 -9.22 -39.78
C ASP A 79 -14.31 -9.42 -39.07
N ASP A 80 -14.13 -8.68 -37.97
CA ASP A 80 -12.91 -8.67 -37.15
C ASP A 80 -13.28 -8.54 -35.67
N GLY A 81 -13.72 -9.65 -35.08
CA GLY A 81 -14.02 -9.72 -33.64
C GLY A 81 -12.79 -9.47 -32.75
N TYR A 82 -11.59 -9.50 -33.32
CA TYR A 82 -10.33 -9.29 -32.61
C TYR A 82 -9.80 -7.85 -32.72
N GLY A 83 -10.26 -7.04 -33.68
CA GLY A 83 -9.73 -5.69 -33.88
C GLY A 83 -8.25 -5.67 -34.29
N CYS A 84 -7.83 -6.64 -35.12
CA CYS A 84 -6.47 -6.80 -35.60
C CYS A 84 -6.26 -6.35 -37.06
N MET A 85 -7.30 -5.83 -37.70
CA MET A 85 -7.28 -5.39 -39.08
C MET A 85 -7.28 -3.86 -39.18
N SER A 86 -6.54 -3.33 -40.15
CA SER A 86 -6.57 -1.90 -40.44
C SER A 86 -7.89 -1.49 -41.06
N LYS A 87 -8.22 -0.20 -40.97
CA LYS A 87 -9.41 0.37 -41.61
C LYS A 87 -9.47 0.07 -43.11
N GLU A 88 -8.32 0.09 -43.79
CA GLU A 88 -8.21 -0.22 -45.22
C GLU A 88 -8.53 -1.68 -45.52
N GLN A 89 -8.04 -2.61 -44.70
CA GLN A 89 -8.30 -4.04 -44.87
C GLN A 89 -9.77 -4.36 -44.65
N LEU A 90 -10.40 -3.76 -43.64
CA LEU A 90 -11.84 -3.91 -43.39
C LEU A 90 -12.66 -3.41 -44.59
N LEU A 91 -12.36 -2.21 -45.10
CA LEU A 91 -13.05 -1.65 -46.27
C LEU A 91 -12.88 -2.51 -47.52
N ASN A 92 -11.68 -3.05 -47.76
CA ASN A 92 -11.43 -3.94 -48.90
C ASN A 92 -12.21 -5.25 -48.79
N ASN A 93 -12.38 -5.79 -47.57
CA ASN A 93 -13.15 -7.01 -47.35
C ASN A 93 -14.66 -6.81 -47.55
N THR A 94 -15.19 -5.65 -47.14
CA THR A 94 -16.60 -5.32 -47.36
C THR A 94 -16.90 -4.98 -48.83
N MET A 95 -15.91 -4.45 -49.56
CA MET A 95 -16.04 -4.10 -50.98
C MET A 95 -15.72 -5.28 -51.89
N SER A 96 -16.73 -6.10 -52.19
CA SER A 96 -16.62 -7.12 -53.24
C SER A 96 -16.66 -6.48 -54.65
N GLY A 97 -15.54 -5.91 -55.11
CA GLY A 97 -15.41 -5.33 -56.45
C GLY A 97 -14.23 -4.38 -56.64
N ASN A 98 -13.84 -4.16 -57.90
CA ASN A 98 -12.66 -3.41 -58.41
C ASN A 98 -12.58 -1.90 -58.06
N MET A 99 -13.06 -1.47 -56.89
CA MET A 99 -12.92 -0.09 -56.38
C MET A 99 -11.90 -0.04 -55.25
N SER A 100 -10.87 0.81 -55.39
CA SER A 100 -9.86 1.04 -54.36
C SER A 100 -10.43 1.90 -53.21
N ALA A 101 -10.22 1.45 -51.96
CA ALA A 101 -10.63 2.13 -50.73
C ALA A 101 -10.16 3.59 -50.62
N SER A 102 -9.09 3.97 -51.34
CA SER A 102 -8.52 5.34 -51.38
C SER A 102 -9.42 6.41 -52.00
N SER A 103 -10.61 6.06 -52.51
CA SER A 103 -11.54 6.97 -53.19
C SER A 103 -12.80 7.34 -52.38
N LEU A 104 -13.00 6.79 -51.18
CA LEU A 104 -14.18 7.05 -50.36
C LEU A 104 -13.99 8.21 -49.37
N SER A 105 -15.01 9.07 -49.27
CA SER A 105 -15.10 10.10 -48.22
C SER A 105 -15.22 9.46 -46.83
N GLY A 106 -14.68 10.12 -45.79
CA GLY A 106 -14.67 9.63 -44.40
C GLY A 106 -16.01 9.10 -43.89
N SER A 107 -17.11 9.84 -44.09
CA SER A 107 -18.46 9.41 -43.65
C SER A 107 -19.00 8.20 -44.41
N ALA A 108 -18.66 8.05 -45.69
CA ALA A 108 -19.07 6.89 -46.49
C ALA A 108 -18.33 5.61 -46.06
N SER A 109 -17.05 5.74 -45.65
CA SER A 109 -16.27 4.62 -45.11
C SER A 109 -16.79 4.14 -43.75
N VAL A 110 -17.25 5.06 -42.90
CA VAL A 110 -17.83 4.78 -41.57
C VAL A 110 -19.18 4.07 -41.71
N ALA A 111 -20.04 4.54 -42.60
CA ALA A 111 -21.33 3.92 -42.88
C ALA A 111 -21.20 2.51 -43.48
N LEU A 112 -20.20 2.27 -44.34
CA LEU A 112 -19.96 0.95 -44.94
C LEU A 112 -19.55 -0.10 -43.89
N LEU A 113 -18.83 0.33 -42.86
CA LEU A 113 -18.39 -0.52 -41.75
C LEU A 113 -19.46 -0.68 -40.66
N GLY A 114 -20.63 -0.05 -40.81
CA GLY A 114 -21.69 -0.06 -39.79
C GLY A 114 -21.34 0.73 -38.52
N LEU A 115 -20.38 1.66 -38.62
CA LEU A 115 -19.94 2.49 -37.51
C LEU A 115 -20.79 3.77 -37.39
N PRO A 116 -20.99 4.31 -36.18
CA PRO A 116 -21.68 5.58 -35.98
C PRO A 116 -20.79 6.78 -36.35
N ASP A 117 -21.42 7.86 -36.85
CA ASP A 117 -20.73 9.14 -37.18
C ASP A 117 -20.24 9.93 -35.94
N LYS A 118 -20.61 9.48 -34.74
CA LYS A 118 -20.25 10.08 -33.45
C LYS A 118 -19.20 9.21 -32.76
N PRO A 119 -18.39 9.77 -31.84
CA PRO A 119 -17.48 8.98 -31.01
C PRO A 119 -18.22 7.81 -30.37
N PHE A 120 -17.60 6.63 -30.43
CA PHE A 120 -18.18 5.36 -30.00
C PHE A 120 -17.21 4.56 -29.16
N VAL A 121 -17.75 3.57 -28.44
CA VAL A 121 -16.96 2.58 -27.72
C VAL A 121 -16.87 1.32 -28.58
N LEU A 122 -15.66 0.87 -28.85
CA LEU A 122 -15.41 -0.38 -29.56
C LEU A 122 -15.11 -1.49 -28.55
N LEU A 123 -15.89 -2.57 -28.57
CA LEU A 123 -15.63 -3.79 -27.81
C LEU A 123 -14.95 -4.80 -28.73
N VAL A 124 -13.82 -5.36 -28.31
CA VAL A 124 -13.08 -6.39 -29.05
C VAL A 124 -12.65 -7.54 -28.15
N ASP A 125 -12.48 -8.71 -28.74
CA ASP A 125 -11.88 -9.84 -28.06
C ASP A 125 -10.34 -9.77 -28.12
N ARG A 126 -9.67 -10.22 -27.06
CA ARG A 126 -8.22 -10.06 -26.85
C ARG A 126 -7.35 -10.75 -27.90
N GLY A 127 -7.78 -11.87 -28.48
CA GLY A 127 -6.98 -12.71 -29.38
C GLY A 127 -6.49 -12.04 -30.67
N GLY A 128 -5.66 -12.73 -31.45
CA GLY A 128 -5.24 -12.31 -32.81
C GLY A 128 -4.06 -11.33 -32.92
N CYS A 129 -3.88 -10.39 -31.99
CA CYS A 129 -2.85 -9.34 -32.06
C CYS A 129 -2.56 -8.70 -30.68
N THR A 130 -1.57 -7.80 -30.61
CA THR A 130 -1.17 -7.13 -29.36
C THR A 130 -2.16 -6.05 -28.92
N PHE A 131 -2.14 -5.66 -27.63
CA PHE A 131 -3.00 -4.57 -27.13
C PHE A 131 -2.71 -3.23 -27.83
N ALA A 132 -1.45 -2.96 -28.13
CA ALA A 132 -1.03 -1.75 -28.82
C ALA A 132 -1.60 -1.67 -30.25
N GLU A 133 -1.56 -2.78 -31.00
CA GLU A 133 -2.12 -2.86 -32.35
C GLU A 133 -3.64 -2.64 -32.35
N LYS A 134 -4.36 -3.28 -31.42
CA LYS A 134 -5.82 -3.08 -31.29
C LYS A 134 -6.16 -1.62 -31.01
N ALA A 135 -5.41 -1.01 -30.11
CA ALA A 135 -5.60 0.39 -29.75
C ALA A 135 -5.32 1.32 -30.94
N PHE A 136 -4.26 1.03 -31.71
CA PHE A 136 -3.94 1.76 -32.93
C PHE A 136 -5.06 1.66 -33.97
N TYR A 137 -5.53 0.45 -34.30
CA TYR A 137 -6.62 0.28 -35.28
C TYR A 137 -7.96 0.86 -34.79
N ALA A 138 -8.27 0.71 -33.51
CA ALA A 138 -9.46 1.33 -32.92
C ALA A 138 -9.43 2.86 -33.04
N GLN A 139 -8.25 3.47 -32.84
CA GLN A 139 -8.03 4.90 -33.04
C GLN A 139 -8.22 5.32 -34.51
N GLU A 140 -7.72 4.54 -35.48
CA GLU A 140 -7.94 4.79 -36.92
C GLU A 140 -9.42 4.71 -37.32
N LEU A 141 -10.19 3.87 -36.64
CA LEU A 141 -11.64 3.72 -36.83
C LEU A 141 -12.44 4.87 -36.22
N GLY A 142 -11.80 5.74 -35.42
CA GLY A 142 -12.45 6.87 -34.74
C GLY A 142 -13.15 6.48 -33.43
N ALA A 143 -12.77 5.35 -32.83
CA ALA A 143 -13.27 4.96 -31.52
C ALA A 143 -12.71 5.90 -30.43
N ALA A 144 -13.56 6.35 -29.52
CA ALA A 144 -13.14 7.16 -28.37
C ALA A 144 -12.62 6.29 -27.22
N VAL A 145 -13.17 5.07 -27.10
CA VAL A 145 -12.80 4.10 -26.07
C VAL A 145 -12.71 2.71 -26.69
N LEU A 146 -11.65 1.98 -26.36
CA LEU A 146 -11.48 0.57 -26.66
C LEU A 146 -11.68 -0.25 -25.37
N ILE A 147 -12.65 -1.15 -25.39
CA ILE A 147 -12.86 -2.15 -24.34
C ILE A 147 -12.36 -3.49 -24.88
N VAL A 148 -11.42 -4.11 -24.16
CA VAL A 148 -10.92 -5.44 -24.48
C VAL A 148 -11.49 -6.45 -23.48
N THR A 149 -12.08 -7.53 -23.96
CA THR A 149 -12.49 -8.68 -23.15
C THR A 149 -11.76 -9.94 -23.61
N ASP A 150 -11.56 -10.89 -22.69
CA ASP A 150 -11.09 -12.24 -23.07
C ASP A 150 -12.30 -13.14 -23.33
N THR A 151 -12.05 -14.28 -23.98
CA THR A 151 -13.03 -15.38 -24.08
C THR A 151 -12.42 -16.66 -23.52
N LEU A 152 -13.26 -17.58 -23.06
CA LEU A 152 -12.79 -18.88 -22.57
C LEU A 152 -12.02 -19.66 -23.64
N GLU A 153 -12.46 -19.55 -24.89
CA GLU A 153 -11.79 -20.16 -26.04
C GLU A 153 -10.37 -19.61 -26.22
N GLN A 154 -10.19 -18.29 -26.16
CA GLN A 154 -8.87 -17.66 -26.30
C GLN A 154 -7.94 -18.01 -25.15
N LEU A 155 -8.47 -18.02 -23.93
CA LEU A 155 -7.73 -18.45 -22.75
C LEU A 155 -7.25 -19.90 -22.92
N TYR A 156 -8.12 -20.80 -23.37
CA TYR A 156 -7.75 -22.17 -23.68
C TYR A 156 -6.68 -22.24 -24.77
N ASN A 157 -6.89 -21.59 -25.91
CA ASN A 157 -5.96 -21.59 -27.05
C ASN A 157 -4.58 -21.06 -26.69
N ARG A 158 -4.46 -20.08 -25.77
CA ARG A 158 -3.16 -19.63 -25.25
C ARG A 158 -2.52 -20.66 -24.34
N SER A 159 -3.30 -21.27 -23.46
CA SER A 159 -2.81 -22.25 -22.49
C SER A 159 -2.46 -23.63 -23.09
N SER A 160 -3.05 -23.97 -24.24
CA SER A 160 -2.89 -25.26 -24.93
C SER A 160 -1.81 -25.25 -26.02
N LYS A 161 -1.20 -24.10 -26.30
CA LYS A 161 -0.05 -23.99 -27.22
C LYS A 161 1.08 -24.95 -26.78
N ALA A 162 1.65 -25.67 -27.75
CA ALA A 162 2.70 -26.67 -27.49
C ALA A 162 3.94 -26.06 -26.81
N ASP A 163 4.24 -24.79 -27.10
CA ASP A 163 5.40 -24.07 -26.54
C ASP A 163 5.07 -23.26 -25.28
N ALA A 164 3.84 -23.35 -24.74
CA ALA A 164 3.45 -22.59 -23.55
C ALA A 164 4.19 -23.09 -22.30
N THR A 165 4.92 -22.17 -21.66
CA THR A 165 5.60 -22.41 -20.39
C THR A 165 4.60 -22.70 -19.26
N GLU A 166 5.07 -23.38 -18.22
CA GLU A 166 4.23 -23.67 -17.05
C GLU A 166 3.80 -22.38 -16.33
N GLU A 167 4.61 -21.33 -16.42
CA GLU A 167 4.32 -19.99 -15.91
C GLU A 167 3.18 -19.32 -16.71
N GLU A 168 3.19 -19.38 -18.04
CA GLU A 168 2.10 -18.88 -18.89
C GLU A 168 0.78 -19.63 -18.63
N LYS A 169 0.82 -20.95 -18.43
CA LYS A 169 -0.38 -21.72 -18.06
C LYS A 169 -0.96 -21.29 -16.71
N LYS A 170 -0.10 -21.02 -15.73
CA LYS A 170 -0.51 -20.54 -14.39
C LYS A 170 -1.11 -19.14 -14.41
N MET A 171 -0.80 -18.34 -15.41
CA MET A 171 -1.45 -17.04 -15.63
C MET A 171 -2.91 -17.18 -16.06
N GLU A 172 -3.24 -18.25 -16.79
CA GLU A 172 -4.56 -18.46 -17.39
C GLU A 172 -5.48 -19.30 -16.48
N PHE A 173 -4.97 -20.33 -15.80
CA PHE A 173 -5.78 -21.14 -14.87
C PHE A 173 -5.00 -21.69 -13.66
N SER A 174 -5.73 -22.08 -12.61
CA SER A 174 -5.17 -22.70 -11.40
C SER A 174 -6.01 -23.85 -10.85
N CYS A 175 -5.46 -25.06 -10.89
CA CYS A 175 -6.11 -26.26 -10.35
C CYS A 175 -6.16 -26.29 -8.81
N SER A 176 -5.27 -25.57 -8.11
CA SER A 176 -5.23 -25.53 -6.64
C SER A 176 -6.38 -24.68 -6.05
N ARG A 177 -6.90 -23.73 -6.83
CA ARG A 177 -8.07 -22.91 -6.46
C ARG A 177 -9.40 -23.57 -6.78
N GLY A 178 -9.39 -24.62 -7.58
CA GLY A 178 -10.59 -25.36 -7.93
C GLY A 178 -10.29 -26.27 -9.11
N SER A 179 -10.72 -27.52 -9.00
CA SER A 179 -10.68 -28.44 -10.13
C SER A 179 -11.89 -29.34 -10.11
N GLY A 180 -12.24 -29.82 -11.28
CA GLY A 180 -13.36 -30.70 -11.49
C GLY A 180 -13.09 -31.68 -12.62
N LYS A 181 -14.08 -32.52 -12.87
CA LYS A 181 -14.15 -33.33 -14.08
C LYS A 181 -15.17 -32.68 -14.99
N ALA A 182 -14.80 -32.42 -16.23
CA ALA A 182 -15.79 -31.97 -17.20
C ALA A 182 -16.87 -33.06 -17.37
N VAL A 183 -18.12 -32.65 -17.54
CA VAL A 183 -19.24 -33.54 -17.88
C VAL A 183 -19.23 -33.66 -19.40
N TRP A 184 -18.62 -34.74 -19.91
CA TRP A 184 -18.41 -34.94 -21.35
C TRP A 184 -19.57 -35.69 -22.00
N ASN A 185 -20.10 -35.17 -23.10
CA ASN A 185 -20.70 -36.00 -24.15
C ASN A 185 -19.59 -36.50 -25.09
N ALA A 186 -19.77 -37.68 -25.68
CA ALA A 186 -18.70 -38.50 -26.27
C ALA A 186 -18.02 -37.93 -27.54
N ASP A 187 -18.49 -36.83 -28.13
CA ASP A 187 -18.13 -36.40 -29.49
C ASP A 187 -17.29 -35.13 -29.60
N ILE A 188 -16.72 -34.64 -28.50
CA ILE A 188 -15.92 -33.41 -28.53
C ILE A 188 -14.50 -33.72 -28.06
N THR A 189 -13.69 -34.22 -28.98
CA THR A 189 -12.22 -34.27 -28.87
C THR A 189 -11.55 -33.07 -29.53
N ASP A 190 -12.33 -32.22 -30.19
CA ASP A 190 -11.87 -31.04 -30.92
C ASP A 190 -12.51 -29.77 -30.33
N PHE A 191 -11.67 -28.98 -29.68
CA PHE A 191 -12.05 -27.72 -29.02
C PHE A 191 -12.25 -26.57 -30.03
N MET A 192 -12.00 -26.80 -31.33
CA MET A 192 -12.28 -25.86 -32.42
C MET A 192 -13.71 -25.97 -32.96
N SER A 193 -14.52 -26.91 -32.44
CA SER A 193 -15.91 -27.04 -32.84
C SER A 193 -16.80 -26.04 -32.10
N ALA A 194 -17.74 -25.42 -32.80
CA ALA A 194 -18.76 -24.50 -32.27
C ALA A 194 -19.68 -25.11 -31.18
N SER A 195 -19.42 -26.34 -30.74
CA SER A 195 -20.19 -27.10 -29.76
C SER A 195 -19.76 -26.88 -28.30
N TRP A 196 -18.73 -26.06 -28.06
CA TRP A 196 -18.28 -25.68 -26.71
C TRP A 196 -19.07 -24.51 -26.10
N GLU A 197 -19.67 -23.64 -26.92
CA GLU A 197 -20.34 -22.39 -26.48
C GLU A 197 -21.61 -22.65 -25.65
N ASP A 198 -22.33 -23.73 -25.92
CA ASP A 198 -23.65 -24.02 -25.33
C ASP A 198 -23.63 -24.92 -24.08
N ASN A 199 -22.47 -25.44 -23.67
CA ASN A 199 -22.40 -26.44 -22.61
C ASN A 199 -22.16 -25.83 -21.21
N VAL A 200 -23.26 -25.66 -20.47
CA VAL A 200 -23.39 -25.23 -19.06
C VAL A 200 -22.38 -25.90 -18.10
N GLY A 201 -21.83 -27.07 -18.43
CA GLY A 201 -20.86 -27.83 -17.62
C GLY A 201 -19.42 -27.27 -17.57
N VAL A 202 -19.05 -26.33 -18.43
CA VAL A 202 -17.71 -25.71 -18.47
C VAL A 202 -17.66 -24.40 -17.68
N ARG A 203 -18.79 -23.66 -17.64
CA ARG A 203 -18.98 -22.44 -16.83
C ARG A 203 -19.34 -22.70 -15.37
N SER A 204 -19.46 -23.96 -14.95
CA SER A 204 -19.66 -24.32 -13.56
C SER A 204 -18.75 -25.49 -13.21
N CYS A 205 -17.70 -25.21 -12.44
CA CYS A 205 -16.77 -26.23 -11.94
C CYS A 205 -17.51 -27.23 -11.02
N THR A 206 -18.11 -28.28 -11.61
CA THR A 206 -19.02 -29.25 -10.95
C THR A 206 -18.42 -30.05 -9.78
N GLY A 207 -17.13 -29.88 -9.49
CA GLY A 207 -16.41 -30.61 -8.44
C GLY A 207 -15.92 -29.79 -7.24
N SER A 208 -15.94 -28.44 -7.28
CA SER A 208 -15.46 -27.64 -6.15
C SER A 208 -16.05 -26.23 -6.09
N SER A 209 -16.61 -25.85 -4.94
CA SER A 209 -17.08 -24.48 -4.63
C SER A 209 -15.94 -23.47 -4.41
N LYS A 210 -14.67 -23.87 -4.60
CA LYS A 210 -13.50 -23.02 -4.36
C LYS A 210 -13.15 -22.10 -5.54
N CYS A 211 -13.71 -22.36 -6.72
CA CYS A 211 -13.46 -21.54 -7.90
C CYS A 211 -14.26 -20.24 -7.82
N SER A 212 -13.58 -19.12 -7.55
CA SER A 212 -14.20 -17.80 -7.39
C SER A 212 -14.74 -17.19 -8.69
N SER A 213 -14.17 -17.56 -9.83
CA SER A 213 -14.62 -17.08 -11.16
C SER A 213 -15.79 -17.90 -11.72
N HIS A 214 -16.12 -19.03 -11.09
CA HIS A 214 -17.07 -20.05 -11.57
C HIS A 214 -16.73 -20.70 -12.94
N MET A 215 -15.82 -20.12 -13.71
CA MET A 215 -15.37 -20.63 -15.00
C MET A 215 -14.23 -21.64 -14.89
N CYS A 216 -14.32 -22.70 -15.68
CA CYS A 216 -13.33 -23.78 -15.71
C CYS A 216 -12.80 -24.01 -17.13
N VAL A 217 -11.50 -24.27 -17.25
CA VAL A 217 -10.81 -24.51 -18.53
C VAL A 217 -10.13 -25.88 -18.49
N PRO A 218 -10.14 -26.66 -19.59
CA PRO A 218 -9.44 -27.94 -19.67
C PRO A 218 -7.93 -27.76 -19.51
N SER A 219 -7.32 -28.50 -18.57
CA SER A 219 -5.89 -28.37 -18.27
C SER A 219 -4.99 -29.40 -18.98
N GLY A 220 -5.57 -30.30 -19.79
CA GLY A 220 -4.85 -31.40 -20.43
C GLY A 220 -4.38 -32.50 -19.46
N GLY A 221 -4.79 -32.44 -18.18
CA GLY A 221 -4.42 -33.44 -17.18
C GLY A 221 -5.05 -34.82 -17.43
N ALA A 222 -4.38 -35.89 -16.96
CA ALA A 222 -4.90 -37.25 -17.01
C ALA A 222 -6.31 -37.30 -16.37
N ASN A 223 -7.27 -37.96 -17.04
CA ASN A 223 -8.69 -38.05 -16.67
C ASN A 223 -9.58 -36.83 -16.97
N LYS A 224 -9.27 -36.07 -18.03
CA LYS A 224 -10.14 -34.97 -18.52
C LYS A 224 -10.43 -33.91 -17.44
N GLN A 225 -9.38 -33.52 -16.74
CA GLN A 225 -9.43 -32.54 -15.65
C GLN A 225 -9.71 -31.14 -16.20
N VAL A 226 -10.59 -30.40 -15.52
CA VAL A 226 -10.78 -28.96 -15.70
C VAL A 226 -10.30 -28.22 -14.46
N CYS A 227 -9.73 -27.03 -14.67
CA CYS A 227 -9.18 -26.20 -13.62
C CYS A 227 -9.80 -24.80 -13.66
N CYS A 228 -9.89 -24.18 -12.49
CA CYS A 228 -10.49 -22.85 -12.33
C CYS A 228 -9.71 -21.82 -13.15
N ALA A 229 -10.40 -21.10 -14.03
CA ALA A 229 -9.82 -20.05 -14.86
C ALA A 229 -9.62 -18.77 -14.06
N TRP A 230 -8.55 -18.04 -14.35
CA TRP A 230 -8.34 -16.71 -13.79
C TRP A 230 -9.17 -15.68 -14.56
N ASP A 231 -10.19 -15.14 -13.90
CA ASP A 231 -10.97 -14.03 -14.44
C ASP A 231 -10.55 -12.70 -13.80
N ILE A 232 -9.39 -12.23 -14.22
CA ILE A 232 -8.78 -11.00 -13.71
C ILE A 232 -8.40 -10.14 -14.92
N PRO A 233 -8.92 -8.90 -15.03
CA PRO A 233 -8.49 -7.98 -16.07
C PRO A 233 -7.10 -7.46 -15.75
N ASP A 234 -6.07 -8.18 -16.19
CA ASP A 234 -4.68 -7.78 -15.99
C ASP A 234 -4.35 -6.42 -16.62
N LEU A 235 -3.29 -5.79 -16.10
CA LEU A 235 -2.65 -4.64 -16.72
C LEU A 235 -2.24 -4.97 -18.16
N MET A 236 -2.49 -4.03 -19.06
CA MET A 236 -2.22 -4.19 -20.48
C MET A 236 -0.82 -3.68 -20.80
N GLY A 237 0.09 -4.62 -21.01
CA GLY A 237 1.45 -4.36 -21.48
C GLY A 237 1.46 -3.64 -22.84
N PHE A 238 2.32 -2.62 -22.99
CA PHE A 238 2.63 -2.06 -24.30
C PHE A 238 3.61 -2.95 -25.08
N GLY A 239 3.16 -3.52 -26.21
CA GLY A 239 3.99 -4.32 -27.11
C GLY A 239 4.37 -3.52 -28.36
N ILE A 240 5.67 -3.44 -28.67
CA ILE A 240 6.16 -2.86 -29.93
C ILE A 240 6.04 -3.90 -31.03
N THR A 241 5.45 -3.50 -32.17
CA THR A 241 5.36 -4.34 -33.37
C THR A 241 5.80 -3.55 -34.60
N ASP A 242 5.85 -4.20 -35.77
CA ASP A 242 6.14 -3.52 -37.04
C ASP A 242 5.09 -2.44 -37.38
N VAL A 243 3.89 -2.56 -36.80
CA VAL A 243 2.79 -1.60 -36.96
C VAL A 243 2.90 -0.49 -35.92
N VAL A 244 3.10 -0.84 -34.64
CA VAL A 244 3.18 0.13 -33.55
C VAL A 244 4.62 0.22 -33.05
N THR A 245 5.35 1.20 -33.60
CA THR A 245 6.78 1.39 -33.31
C THR A 245 7.05 2.25 -32.07
N ASP A 246 6.11 3.09 -31.66
CA ASP A 246 6.25 4.01 -30.52
C ASP A 246 4.92 4.19 -29.76
N LYS A 247 5.02 4.44 -28.46
CA LYS A 247 3.87 4.73 -27.56
C LYS A 247 3.08 5.95 -28.00
N SER A 248 3.76 6.94 -28.61
CA SER A 248 3.12 8.18 -29.09
C SER A 248 2.04 7.94 -30.13
N LEU A 249 2.11 6.83 -30.88
CA LEU A 249 1.12 6.44 -31.88
C LEU A 249 -0.24 6.08 -31.27
N VAL A 250 -0.25 5.67 -30.01
CA VAL A 250 -1.45 5.26 -29.26
C VAL A 250 -1.59 6.18 -28.05
N SER A 251 -1.98 7.43 -28.30
CA SER A 251 -2.13 8.46 -27.27
C SER A 251 -3.52 9.08 -27.20
N ASP A 252 -4.34 8.93 -28.24
CA ASP A 252 -5.63 9.62 -28.35
C ASP A 252 -6.83 8.74 -27.95
N ILE A 253 -6.61 7.45 -27.67
CA ILE A 253 -7.67 6.49 -27.31
C ILE A 253 -7.56 5.98 -25.88
N VAL A 254 -8.68 5.93 -25.18
CA VAL A 254 -8.76 5.29 -23.85
C VAL A 254 -8.90 3.79 -24.03
N VAL A 255 -7.99 3.01 -23.46
CA VAL A 255 -8.04 1.54 -23.52
C VAL A 255 -8.28 0.98 -22.13
N VAL A 256 -9.30 0.13 -22.01
CA VAL A 256 -9.66 -0.57 -20.78
C VAL A 256 -9.90 -2.04 -21.03
N ARG A 257 -9.62 -2.85 -20.02
CA ARG A 257 -9.84 -4.30 -20.03
C ARG A 257 -10.85 -4.69 -18.96
N ILE A 258 -11.85 -5.48 -19.35
CA ILE A 258 -12.87 -6.03 -18.45
C ILE A 258 -12.67 -7.53 -18.23
N SER A 259 -13.34 -8.08 -17.21
CA SER A 259 -13.39 -9.51 -16.94
C SER A 259 -14.18 -10.24 -18.03
N ILE A 260 -13.97 -11.54 -18.18
CA ILE A 260 -14.67 -12.39 -19.16
C ILE A 260 -16.16 -12.42 -18.82
N ALA A 261 -16.51 -12.57 -17.54
CA ALA A 261 -17.91 -12.60 -17.10
C ALA A 261 -18.64 -11.28 -17.37
N ASP A 262 -17.97 -10.15 -17.13
CA ASP A 262 -18.52 -8.82 -17.41
C ASP A 262 -18.64 -8.57 -18.91
N GLY A 263 -17.67 -9.04 -19.71
CA GLY A 263 -17.71 -8.98 -21.17
C GLY A 263 -18.85 -9.77 -21.77
N ASP A 264 -19.08 -11.01 -21.31
CA ASP A 264 -20.20 -11.85 -21.74
C ASP A 264 -21.55 -11.19 -21.39
N SER A 265 -21.66 -10.62 -20.19
CA SER A 265 -22.85 -9.87 -19.76
C SER A 265 -23.11 -8.63 -20.62
N LEU A 266 -22.04 -7.92 -21.01
CA LEU A 266 -22.12 -6.74 -21.87
C LEU A 266 -22.55 -7.11 -23.30
N LYS A 267 -22.06 -8.24 -23.84
CA LYS A 267 -22.47 -8.78 -25.14
C LYS A 267 -23.94 -9.21 -25.14
N GLU A 268 -24.41 -9.86 -24.07
CA GLU A 268 -25.82 -10.24 -23.88
C GLU A 268 -26.75 -9.01 -23.80
N MET A 269 -26.31 -7.94 -23.12
CA MET A 269 -27.06 -6.68 -23.09
C MET A 269 -27.13 -5.98 -24.46
N LEU A 270 -26.11 -6.16 -25.31
CA LEU A 270 -26.12 -5.59 -26.65
C LEU A 270 -27.13 -6.29 -27.57
N THR A 271 -27.26 -7.62 -27.47
CA THR A 271 -28.22 -8.39 -28.27
C THR A 271 -29.66 -8.12 -27.82
N THR A 272 -29.92 -8.12 -26.51
CA THR A 272 -31.25 -7.87 -25.93
C THR A 272 -31.70 -6.41 -26.06
N GLY A 273 -30.79 -5.44 -25.92
CA GLY A 273 -31.09 -4.01 -26.03
C GLY A 273 -31.37 -3.51 -27.45
N SER A 274 -31.17 -4.35 -28.47
CA SER A 274 -31.48 -4.03 -29.87
C SER A 274 -32.97 -4.06 -30.21
N GLU A 275 -33.80 -4.61 -29.30
CA GLU A 275 -35.26 -4.76 -29.50
C GLU A 275 -36.09 -3.52 -29.08
N ASP A 276 -35.53 -2.60 -28.28
CA ASP A 276 -36.22 -1.37 -27.86
C ASP A 276 -36.06 -0.24 -28.90
N GLU A 277 -37.13 0.56 -29.13
CA GLU A 277 -37.32 1.57 -30.20
C GLU A 277 -36.34 2.79 -30.24
N GLY A 278 -35.11 2.64 -29.74
CA GLY A 278 -33.99 3.58 -29.93
C GLY A 278 -32.62 2.89 -29.87
N GLY A 279 -32.57 1.61 -30.25
CA GLY A 279 -31.61 0.54 -29.91
C GLY A 279 -30.13 0.76 -30.19
N GLN A 280 -29.47 1.60 -29.37
CA GLN A 280 -28.02 1.56 -29.18
C GLN A 280 -27.70 1.52 -27.69
N LEU A 281 -26.93 0.51 -27.26
CA LEU A 281 -26.43 0.40 -25.89
C LEU A 281 -25.40 1.51 -25.67
N LEU A 282 -25.68 2.41 -24.73
CA LEU A 282 -24.84 3.58 -24.46
C LEU A 282 -23.99 3.32 -23.23
N VAL A 283 -22.68 3.50 -23.33
CA VAL A 283 -21.71 3.20 -22.29
C VAL A 283 -20.86 4.43 -21.99
N SER A 284 -20.51 4.62 -20.72
CA SER A 284 -19.53 5.62 -20.28
C SER A 284 -18.41 4.92 -19.51
N VAL A 285 -17.16 5.37 -19.71
CA VAL A 285 -15.98 4.78 -19.07
C VAL A 285 -15.23 5.86 -18.32
N TYR A 286 -15.12 5.76 -17.01
CA TYR A 286 -14.49 6.81 -16.21
C TYR A 286 -13.55 6.23 -15.16
N GLU A 287 -12.67 7.08 -14.64
CA GLU A 287 -11.72 6.68 -13.59
C GLU A 287 -12.47 6.33 -12.29
N ARG A 288 -12.05 5.25 -11.64
CA ARG A 288 -12.56 4.85 -10.33
C ARG A 288 -12.02 5.77 -9.24
N ASP A 289 -12.87 6.64 -8.71
CA ASP A 289 -12.48 7.61 -7.70
C ASP A 289 -11.87 6.95 -6.44
N PRO A 290 -10.67 7.36 -6.02
CA PRO A 290 -10.18 7.05 -4.68
C PRO A 290 -11.03 7.74 -3.62
N PRO A 291 -11.18 7.14 -2.43
CA PRO A 291 -11.74 7.85 -1.29
C PRO A 291 -10.84 9.05 -0.91
N VAL A 292 -11.46 10.20 -0.60
CA VAL A 292 -10.72 11.42 -0.22
C VAL A 292 -9.92 11.21 1.07
N VAL A 293 -10.44 10.41 2.00
CA VAL A 293 -9.77 10.07 3.26
C VAL A 293 -9.98 8.58 3.55
N ASP A 294 -8.88 7.82 3.61
CA ASP A 294 -8.93 6.44 4.09
C ASP A 294 -8.82 6.41 5.63
N PRO A 295 -9.63 5.62 6.35
CA PRO A 295 -9.48 5.39 7.79
C PRO A 295 -8.06 5.06 8.23
N ALA A 296 -7.28 4.36 7.40
CA ALA A 296 -5.88 4.04 7.65
C ALA A 296 -5.02 5.31 7.86
N GLN A 297 -5.24 6.34 7.05
CA GLN A 297 -4.52 7.62 7.16
C GLN A 297 -4.89 8.35 8.45
N VAL A 298 -6.18 8.34 8.81
CA VAL A 298 -6.66 8.95 10.07
C VAL A 298 -6.08 8.23 11.28
N ILE A 299 -6.01 6.90 11.26
CA ILE A 299 -5.40 6.09 12.32
C ILE A 299 -3.92 6.45 12.47
N LEU A 300 -3.17 6.48 11.37
CA LEU A 300 -1.75 6.87 11.40
C LEU A 300 -1.55 8.28 11.95
N TRP A 301 -2.37 9.24 11.54
CA TRP A 301 -2.32 10.61 12.04
C TRP A 301 -2.57 10.68 13.55
N ILE A 302 -3.60 9.99 14.05
CA ILE A 302 -3.90 9.91 15.49
C ILE A 302 -2.74 9.27 16.26
N VAL A 303 -2.19 8.16 15.77
CA VAL A 303 -1.06 7.46 16.40
C VAL A 303 0.18 8.34 16.43
N ALA A 304 0.48 9.05 15.33
CA ALA A 304 1.60 9.98 15.25
C ALA A 304 1.46 11.14 16.26
N CYS A 305 0.32 11.84 16.26
CA CYS A 305 0.06 12.92 17.20
C CYS A 305 0.12 12.45 18.66
N ALA A 306 -0.47 11.28 18.96
CA ALA A 306 -0.41 10.72 20.31
C ALA A 306 1.02 10.33 20.72
N THR A 307 1.82 9.81 19.79
CA THR A 307 3.23 9.47 20.02
C THR A 307 4.05 10.73 20.33
N VAL A 308 3.86 11.79 19.55
CA VAL A 308 4.50 13.09 19.77
C VAL A 308 4.12 13.70 21.12
N LEU A 309 2.83 13.65 21.49
CA LEU A 309 2.36 14.17 22.78
C LEU A 309 2.93 13.38 23.97
N VAL A 310 2.88 12.05 23.90
CA VAL A 310 3.45 11.19 24.95
C VAL A 310 4.98 11.32 25.02
N GLY A 311 5.64 11.41 23.86
CA GLY A 311 7.08 11.63 23.74
C GLY A 311 7.49 12.97 24.35
N SER A 312 6.77 14.05 24.05
CA SER A 312 7.00 15.39 24.63
C SER A 312 6.83 15.39 26.15
N TYR A 313 5.77 14.75 26.64
CA TYR A 313 5.51 14.63 28.07
C TYR A 313 6.58 13.81 28.81
N LYS A 314 7.01 12.68 28.25
CA LYS A 314 8.07 11.84 28.83
C LYS A 314 9.46 12.48 28.68
N GLY A 315 9.74 13.13 27.55
CA GLY A 315 11.02 13.79 27.27
C GLY A 315 11.26 15.00 28.17
N ALA A 316 10.21 15.67 28.64
CA ALA A 316 10.29 16.76 29.61
C ALA A 316 10.15 16.30 31.08
N ALA A 317 10.20 15.00 31.36
CA ALA A 317 9.94 14.47 32.71
C ALA A 317 10.92 15.01 33.76
N TYR A 318 12.22 15.09 33.44
CA TYR A 318 13.27 15.58 34.33
C TYR A 318 13.08 17.05 34.73
N GLU A 319 12.91 17.94 33.74
CA GLU A 319 12.68 19.37 34.00
C GLU A 319 11.38 19.62 34.74
N ARG A 320 10.37 18.79 34.50
CA ARG A 320 9.09 18.85 35.21
C ARG A 320 9.23 18.46 36.68
N THR A 321 9.91 17.37 37.00
CA THR A 321 10.10 16.95 38.41
C THR A 321 10.96 17.98 39.14
N LYS A 322 12.00 18.52 38.49
CA LYS A 322 12.78 19.65 39.01
C LYS A 322 11.92 20.88 39.29
N ALA A 323 11.03 21.25 38.36
CA ALA A 323 10.11 22.36 38.54
C ALA A 323 9.09 22.14 39.67
N GLN A 324 8.59 20.91 39.83
CA GLN A 324 7.69 20.53 40.92
C GLN A 324 8.38 20.59 42.28
N LEU A 325 9.62 20.09 42.38
CA LEU A 325 10.43 20.17 43.59
C LEU A 325 10.73 21.62 43.96
N LYS A 326 11.09 22.46 42.98
CA LYS A 326 11.30 23.90 43.20
C LYS A 326 10.02 24.60 43.71
N ALA A 327 8.86 24.26 43.17
CA ALA A 327 7.58 24.79 43.64
C ALA A 327 7.22 24.30 45.05
N ALA A 328 7.50 23.03 45.36
CA ALA A 328 7.32 22.46 46.69
C ALA A 328 8.24 23.12 47.72
N LEU A 329 9.49 23.40 47.34
CA LEU A 329 10.46 24.13 48.15
C LEU A 329 9.96 25.54 48.50
N ILE A 330 9.49 26.30 47.50
CA ILE A 330 8.92 27.65 47.72
C ILE A 330 7.67 27.59 48.62
N ALA A 331 6.85 26.54 48.49
CA ALA A 331 5.67 26.36 49.34
C ALA A 331 6.06 25.95 50.78
N ALA A 332 7.13 25.16 50.95
CA ALA A 332 7.65 24.75 52.25
C ALA A 332 8.29 25.92 53.02
N ASP A 333 8.90 26.87 52.30
CA ASP A 333 9.45 28.11 52.87
C ASP A 333 8.39 28.93 53.62
N ALA A 334 7.11 28.76 53.28
CA ALA A 334 5.99 29.39 53.96
C ALA A 334 5.45 28.62 55.18
N THR A 335 5.88 27.37 55.44
CA THR A 335 5.22 26.47 56.42
C THR A 335 6.02 26.13 57.67
N SER A 336 7.22 25.52 57.62
CA SER A 336 8.05 25.24 58.80
C SER A 336 9.50 24.88 58.46
N SER A 337 10.45 25.05 59.39
CA SER A 337 11.88 24.73 59.19
C SER A 337 12.13 23.28 58.75
N ASP A 338 11.36 22.33 59.28
CA ASP A 338 11.56 20.90 59.02
C ASP A 338 11.07 20.52 57.61
N ALA A 339 9.99 21.16 57.15
CA ALA A 339 9.48 20.97 55.78
C ALA A 339 10.44 21.56 54.74
N ILE A 340 11.09 22.68 55.07
CA ILE A 340 12.11 23.32 54.22
C ILE A 340 13.30 22.39 54.04
N ALA A 341 13.85 21.84 55.14
CA ALA A 341 15.00 20.93 55.09
C ALA A 341 14.71 19.69 54.23
N GLN A 342 13.53 19.08 54.37
CA GLN A 342 13.13 17.92 53.55
C GLN A 342 12.99 18.28 52.06
N ALA A 343 12.40 19.43 51.74
CA ALA A 343 12.25 19.88 50.36
C ALA A 343 13.59 20.27 49.71
N GLN A 344 14.53 20.84 50.48
CA GLN A 344 15.88 21.14 50.02
C GLN A 344 16.66 19.87 49.69
N VAL A 345 16.66 18.88 50.59
CA VAL A 345 17.32 17.59 50.35
C VAL A 345 16.76 16.90 49.12
N ALA A 346 15.43 16.88 48.96
CA ALA A 346 14.80 16.27 47.78
C ALA A 346 15.12 17.03 46.47
N TYR A 347 15.31 18.35 46.53
CA TYR A 347 15.72 19.15 45.38
C TYR A 347 17.20 18.92 45.02
N GLU A 348 18.09 18.92 46.02
CA GLU A 348 19.53 18.67 45.84
C GLU A 348 19.79 17.24 45.34
N GLU A 349 19.15 16.22 45.92
CA GLU A 349 19.29 14.83 45.46
C GLU A 349 18.86 14.67 44.00
N HIS A 350 17.81 15.38 43.58
CA HIS A 350 17.34 15.35 42.20
C HIS A 350 18.26 16.14 41.23
N ASP A 351 18.95 17.18 41.72
CA ASP A 351 19.92 17.93 40.94
C ASP A 351 21.24 17.16 40.81
N GLU A 352 21.65 16.42 41.85
CA GLU A 352 22.78 15.49 41.80
C GLU A 352 22.51 14.27 40.90
N GLN A 353 21.26 13.81 40.82
CA GLN A 353 20.83 12.79 39.84
C GLN A 353 20.60 13.36 38.43
N ALA A 354 21.08 14.57 38.14
CA ALA A 354 21.10 15.09 36.77
C ALA A 354 21.74 14.03 35.84
N PRO A 355 21.07 13.61 34.76
CA PRO A 355 21.61 12.61 33.87
C PRO A 355 22.79 13.22 33.10
N GLU A 356 24.00 13.14 33.65
CA GLU A 356 25.23 13.63 33.01
C GLU A 356 25.68 12.76 31.81
N GLN A 357 25.10 11.56 31.61
CA GLN A 357 25.68 10.57 30.68
C GLN A 357 24.75 9.91 29.65
N GLU A 358 23.45 10.24 29.58
CA GLU A 358 22.53 9.60 28.60
C GLU A 358 21.70 10.59 27.75
N GLN A 359 22.15 11.84 27.61
CA GLN A 359 21.49 12.83 26.76
C GLN A 359 22.34 13.14 25.53
N LEU A 360 21.79 12.89 24.35
CA LEU A 360 22.48 13.17 23.08
C LEU A 360 22.14 14.61 22.66
N ASP A 361 23.05 15.53 22.96
CA ASP A 361 22.93 16.92 22.54
C ASP A 361 23.17 17.05 21.04
N LEU A 362 22.10 17.37 20.32
CA LEU A 362 22.11 17.58 18.89
C LEU A 362 22.74 18.95 18.59
N ASN A 363 24.05 18.96 18.35
CA ASN A 363 24.77 20.12 17.83
C ASN A 363 24.55 20.29 16.32
N SER A 364 24.83 21.49 15.80
CA SER A 364 24.75 21.78 14.35
C SER A 364 25.61 20.83 13.51
N TRP A 365 26.72 20.34 14.07
CA TRP A 365 27.54 19.30 13.42
C TRP A 365 26.81 17.96 13.31
N HIS A 366 26.12 17.52 14.37
CA HIS A 366 25.32 16.29 14.35
C HIS A 366 24.18 16.39 13.32
N ALA A 367 23.57 17.56 13.14
CA ALA A 367 22.56 17.81 12.12
C ALA A 367 23.10 17.62 10.68
N LEU A 368 24.28 18.18 10.40
CA LEU A 368 24.94 18.04 9.10
C LEU A 368 25.40 16.59 8.85
N ALA A 369 26.01 15.97 9.88
CA ALA A 369 26.44 14.57 9.81
C ALA A 369 25.27 13.62 9.59
N PHE A 370 24.14 13.85 10.26
CA PHE A 370 22.90 13.09 10.06
C PHE A 370 22.42 13.17 8.60
N LEU A 371 22.49 14.35 7.97
CA LEU A 371 22.07 14.55 6.59
C LEU A 371 23.01 13.84 5.60
N VAL A 372 24.34 13.98 5.77
CA VAL A 372 25.33 13.37 4.88
C VAL A 372 25.37 11.84 5.02
N ILE A 373 25.40 11.34 6.25
CA ILE A 373 25.43 9.89 6.53
C ILE A 373 24.08 9.27 6.17
N GLY A 374 22.96 9.92 6.51
CA GLY A 374 21.62 9.47 6.14
C GLY A 374 21.45 9.40 4.62
N SER A 375 21.88 10.43 3.90
CA SER A 375 21.86 10.45 2.43
C SER A 375 22.77 9.37 1.82
N GLY A 376 23.98 9.20 2.35
CA GLY A 376 24.90 8.17 1.89
C GLY A 376 24.37 6.75 2.14
N PHE A 377 23.74 6.55 3.30
CA PHE A 377 23.10 5.29 3.65
C PHE A 377 21.92 4.98 2.72
N LEU A 378 21.03 5.93 2.45
CA LEU A 378 19.90 5.73 1.54
C LEU A 378 20.33 5.45 0.10
N VAL A 379 21.38 6.12 -0.39
CA VAL A 379 21.96 5.82 -1.71
C VAL A 379 22.63 4.45 -1.72
N LEU A 380 23.27 4.03 -0.63
CA LEU A 380 23.80 2.66 -0.51
C LEU A 380 22.67 1.63 -0.56
N LEU A 381 21.55 1.85 0.14
CA LEU A 381 20.36 0.99 0.08
C LEU A 381 19.73 0.96 -1.32
N PHE A 382 19.89 2.01 -2.11
CA PHE A 382 19.41 2.05 -3.49
C PHE A 382 20.22 1.14 -4.43
N PHE A 383 21.53 0.99 -4.18
CA PHE A 383 22.41 0.16 -5.01
C PHE A 383 22.64 -1.26 -4.48
N VAL A 384 22.38 -1.51 -3.21
CA VAL A 384 22.61 -2.81 -2.56
C VAL A 384 21.36 -3.25 -1.82
N ASP A 385 20.85 -4.45 -2.13
CA ASP A 385 19.68 -5.07 -1.49
C ASP A 385 19.98 -5.55 -0.05
N VAL A 386 20.39 -4.63 0.84
CA VAL A 386 20.72 -4.91 2.25
C VAL A 386 19.51 -4.77 3.17
N VAL A 387 18.29 -4.93 2.64
CA VAL A 387 17.03 -4.82 3.40
C VAL A 387 17.03 -5.74 4.64
N ILE A 388 17.54 -6.97 4.50
CA ILE A 388 17.66 -7.92 5.61
C ILE A 388 18.56 -7.39 6.73
N VAL A 389 19.65 -6.69 6.41
CA VAL A 389 20.55 -6.09 7.41
C VAL A 389 19.81 -5.03 8.22
N VAL A 390 19.04 -4.18 7.53
CA VAL A 390 18.19 -3.16 8.17
C VAL A 390 17.15 -3.80 9.08
N VAL A 391 16.52 -4.89 8.63
CA VAL A 391 15.54 -5.65 9.43
C VAL A 391 16.17 -6.22 10.70
N VAL A 392 17.39 -6.78 10.62
CA VAL A 392 18.10 -7.31 11.80
C VAL A 392 18.49 -6.20 12.76
N LEU A 393 19.06 -5.08 12.28
CA LEU A 393 19.40 -3.93 13.11
C LEU A 393 18.16 -3.32 13.78
N PHE A 394 17.06 -3.23 13.05
CA PHE A 394 15.78 -2.79 13.58
C PHE A 394 15.27 -3.74 14.68
N GLY A 395 15.36 -5.05 14.46
CA GLY A 395 15.01 -6.05 15.47
C GLY A 395 15.82 -5.90 16.77
N ILE A 396 17.13 -5.70 16.66
CA ILE A 396 18.00 -5.46 17.83
C ILE A 396 17.59 -4.18 18.57
N GLY A 397 17.40 -3.08 17.84
CA GLY A 397 16.95 -1.82 18.44
C GLY A 397 15.56 -1.93 19.05
N ALA A 398 14.65 -2.72 18.46
CA ALA A 398 13.28 -2.89 18.93
C ALA A 398 13.25 -3.56 20.31
N VAL A 399 14.18 -4.48 20.59
CA VAL A 399 14.32 -5.09 21.92
C VAL A 399 14.65 -4.04 22.98
N SER A 400 15.60 -3.14 22.69
CA SER A 400 15.94 -2.04 23.60
C SER A 400 14.78 -1.06 23.75
N ALA A 401 14.16 -0.67 22.64
CA ALA A 401 13.10 0.34 22.63
C ALA A 401 11.84 -0.13 23.39
N THR A 402 11.38 -1.35 23.15
CA THR A 402 10.19 -1.89 23.83
C THR A 402 10.46 -2.22 25.30
N PHE A 403 11.68 -2.63 25.64
CA PHE A 403 12.11 -2.80 27.03
C PHE A 403 11.92 -1.49 27.81
N GLN A 404 12.50 -0.38 27.34
CA GLN A 404 12.44 0.93 28.02
C GLN A 404 11.04 1.57 27.96
N ALA A 405 10.32 1.41 26.84
CA ALA A 405 9.06 2.11 26.61
C ALA A 405 7.85 1.42 27.24
N ILE A 406 7.82 0.07 27.22
CA ILE A 406 6.65 -0.76 27.57
C ILE A 406 6.94 -1.68 28.75
N TRP A 407 7.92 -2.57 28.63
CA TRP A 407 8.04 -3.72 29.53
C TRP A 407 8.53 -3.33 30.93
N GLU A 408 9.56 -2.48 31.02
CA GLU A 408 10.06 -1.96 32.30
C GLU A 408 8.95 -1.25 33.14
N PRO A 409 8.24 -0.23 32.62
CA PRO A 409 7.18 0.41 33.39
C PRO A 409 5.98 -0.50 33.67
N LEU A 410 5.73 -1.50 32.82
CA LEU A 410 4.67 -2.48 33.06
C LEU A 410 5.03 -3.42 34.21
N MET A 411 6.24 -3.96 34.23
CA MET A 411 6.71 -4.86 35.28
C MET A 411 6.82 -4.16 36.64
N ARG A 412 7.23 -2.89 36.67
CA ARG A 412 7.25 -2.09 37.91
C ARG A 412 5.85 -1.77 38.45
N ARG A 413 4.82 -1.76 37.61
CA ARG A 413 3.42 -1.52 38.04
C ARG A 413 2.71 -2.78 38.54
N LEU A 414 3.24 -3.97 38.25
CA LEU A 414 2.63 -5.21 38.70
C LEU A 414 2.86 -5.38 40.21
N PRO A 415 1.81 -5.59 41.03
CA PRO A 415 1.90 -5.64 42.49
C PRO A 415 2.50 -6.97 43.03
N VAL A 416 3.35 -7.62 42.25
CA VAL A 416 3.97 -8.89 42.61
C VAL A 416 5.30 -8.59 43.31
N LYS A 417 5.34 -8.83 44.63
CA LYS A 417 6.53 -8.60 45.48
C LYS A 417 7.79 -9.31 44.97
N PHE A 418 7.64 -10.43 44.25
CA PHE A 418 8.74 -11.19 43.66
C PHE A 418 9.43 -10.45 42.50
N LEU A 419 8.70 -9.67 41.70
CA LEU A 419 9.25 -8.92 40.56
C LEU A 419 10.18 -7.78 41.01
N HIS A 420 9.97 -7.26 42.22
CA HIS A 420 10.76 -6.18 42.81
C HIS A 420 11.96 -6.67 43.63
N LYS A 421 12.16 -7.99 43.75
CA LYS A 421 13.38 -8.52 44.38
C LYS A 421 14.54 -8.30 43.41
N SER A 422 15.59 -7.64 43.90
CA SER A 422 16.89 -7.56 43.24
C SER A 422 17.72 -8.78 43.67
N PRO A 423 17.87 -9.81 42.83
CA PRO A 423 18.52 -11.07 43.25
C PRO A 423 20.02 -10.92 43.51
N TRP A 424 20.64 -9.84 43.01
CA TRP A 424 22.08 -9.65 42.97
C TRP A 424 22.56 -8.49 43.87
N ARG A 425 21.72 -8.03 44.81
CA ARG A 425 22.03 -6.86 45.66
C ARG A 425 23.21 -7.08 46.62
N ASP A 426 23.48 -8.35 46.96
CA ASP A 426 24.49 -8.74 47.96
C ASP A 426 25.82 -9.20 47.33
N VAL A 427 25.99 -9.09 46.01
CA VAL A 427 27.23 -9.48 45.32
C VAL A 427 28.14 -8.26 45.19
N LEU A 428 29.13 -8.20 46.08
CA LEU A 428 30.19 -7.18 46.18
C LEU A 428 31.25 -7.30 45.06
N TRP A 429 30.84 -7.33 43.79
CA TRP A 429 31.74 -7.31 42.63
C TRP A 429 31.46 -6.07 41.77
N GLN A 430 32.05 -4.94 42.18
CA GLN A 430 32.16 -3.74 41.34
C GLN A 430 33.34 -3.94 40.38
N TRP A 431 33.05 -4.28 39.11
CA TRP A 431 33.96 -3.96 38.02
C TRP A 431 33.50 -2.65 37.40
N GLU A 432 34.47 -1.76 37.17
CA GLU A 432 34.28 -0.45 36.57
C GLU A 432 33.56 -0.52 35.21
N ASP A 433 32.53 0.32 35.12
CA ASP A 433 32.02 1.05 33.96
C ASP A 433 31.37 0.35 32.76
N LEU A 434 31.35 -0.99 32.64
CA LEU A 434 30.76 -1.58 31.42
C LEU A 434 29.38 -2.24 31.59
N LEU A 435 29.05 -2.82 32.73
CA LEU A 435 27.71 -3.35 33.05
C LEU A 435 27.63 -3.41 34.58
N VAL A 436 26.57 -2.88 35.18
CA VAL A 436 26.27 -3.10 36.61
C VAL A 436 25.08 -4.07 36.71
N PRO A 437 25.30 -5.40 36.73
CA PRO A 437 24.23 -6.38 36.91
C PRO A 437 23.55 -6.28 38.28
N ALA A 438 24.20 -5.64 39.25
CA ALA A 438 23.72 -5.50 40.63
C ALA A 438 22.43 -4.64 40.78
N ALA A 439 22.05 -3.89 39.74
CA ALA A 439 20.87 -3.02 39.76
C ALA A 439 19.61 -3.65 39.14
N TRP A 440 19.71 -4.83 38.51
CA TRP A 440 18.62 -5.38 37.70
C TRP A 440 17.67 -6.21 38.57
N SER A 441 16.39 -5.84 38.59
CA SER A 441 15.35 -6.59 39.29
C SER A 441 14.96 -7.86 38.52
N VAL A 442 14.35 -8.85 39.19
CA VAL A 442 13.74 -10.01 38.50
C VAL A 442 12.74 -9.54 37.43
N GLY A 443 12.02 -8.45 37.70
CA GLY A 443 11.13 -7.81 36.76
C GLY A 443 11.82 -7.30 35.50
N ASP A 444 13.02 -6.72 35.61
CA ASP A 444 13.78 -6.21 34.47
C ASP A 444 14.31 -7.35 33.59
N LEU A 445 14.77 -8.45 34.19
CA LEU A 445 15.20 -9.64 33.44
C LEU A 445 14.04 -10.29 32.67
N LEU A 446 12.87 -10.39 33.30
CA LEU A 446 11.65 -10.87 32.63
C LEU A 446 11.17 -9.91 31.54
N ALA A 447 11.24 -8.60 31.77
CA ALA A 447 10.94 -7.59 30.76
C ALA A 447 11.85 -7.72 29.54
N LEU A 448 13.15 -7.92 29.74
CA LEU A 448 14.10 -8.15 28.64
C LEU A 448 13.78 -9.45 27.88
N ALA A 449 13.50 -10.54 28.60
CA ALA A 449 13.14 -11.82 27.97
C ALA A 449 11.86 -11.73 27.13
N LEU A 450 10.82 -11.03 27.63
CA LEU A 450 9.59 -10.79 26.88
C LEU A 450 9.83 -9.90 25.65
N SER A 451 10.64 -8.86 25.81
CA SER A 451 11.04 -7.96 24.72
C SER A 451 11.74 -8.73 23.58
N PHE A 452 12.71 -9.56 23.94
CA PHE A 452 13.44 -10.41 23.00
C PHE A 452 12.53 -11.44 22.32
N GLY A 453 11.65 -12.10 23.10
CA GLY A 453 10.70 -13.07 22.57
C GLY A 453 9.74 -12.49 21.53
N ILE A 454 9.24 -11.27 21.77
CA ILE A 454 8.32 -10.60 20.83
C ILE A 454 9.04 -10.11 19.58
N ALA A 455 10.27 -9.61 19.71
CA ALA A 455 11.10 -9.23 18.54
C ALA A 455 11.43 -10.44 17.66
N LEU A 456 11.78 -11.58 18.26
CA LEU A 456 11.99 -12.84 17.53
C LEU A 456 10.70 -13.33 16.85
N PHE A 457 9.59 -13.31 17.57
CA PHE A 457 8.30 -13.71 17.02
C PHE A 457 7.94 -12.87 15.78
N TRP A 458 8.12 -11.55 15.86
CA TRP A 458 7.95 -10.66 14.71
C TRP A 458 8.89 -11.02 13.55
N PHE A 459 10.17 -11.25 13.83
CA PHE A 459 11.16 -11.59 12.80
C PHE A 459 10.78 -12.85 11.99
N PHE A 460 10.27 -13.89 12.66
CA PHE A 460 9.80 -15.12 12.00
C PHE A 460 8.43 -14.97 11.31
N THR A 461 7.57 -14.09 11.83
CA THR A 461 6.21 -13.87 11.31
C THR A 461 6.11 -12.64 10.38
N ARG A 462 7.24 -12.09 9.93
CA ARG A 462 7.30 -10.82 9.18
C ARG A 462 6.47 -10.75 7.91
N PHE A 463 6.28 -11.90 7.24
CA PHE A 463 5.52 -11.99 6.00
C PHE A 463 4.01 -12.14 6.20
N GLN A 464 3.55 -12.28 7.44
CA GLN A 464 2.14 -12.48 7.74
C GLN A 464 1.40 -11.15 7.77
N SER A 465 0.11 -11.18 7.43
CA SER A 465 -0.74 -9.98 7.35
C SER A 465 -0.92 -9.22 8.66
N TYR A 466 -0.65 -9.83 9.81
CA TYR A 466 -0.71 -9.18 11.13
C TYR A 466 0.63 -8.57 11.57
N SER A 467 1.71 -8.76 10.80
CA SER A 467 3.06 -8.35 11.21
C SER A 467 3.21 -6.82 11.37
N TRP A 468 2.45 -6.04 10.61
CA TRP A 468 2.49 -4.57 10.67
C TRP A 468 2.18 -4.04 12.08
N ILE A 469 1.35 -4.73 12.87
CA ILE A 469 1.00 -4.30 14.24
C ILE A 469 2.25 -4.27 15.13
N PHE A 470 3.09 -5.31 15.02
CA PHE A 470 4.33 -5.40 15.77
C PHE A 470 5.34 -4.36 15.29
N GLN A 471 5.48 -4.19 13.96
CA GLN A 471 6.34 -3.17 13.38
C GLN A 471 5.94 -1.76 13.85
N ASP A 472 4.65 -1.41 13.80
CA ASP A 472 4.14 -0.11 14.24
C ASP A 472 4.36 0.10 15.73
N THR A 473 4.15 -0.95 16.54
CA THR A 473 4.42 -0.90 17.98
C THR A 473 5.90 -0.64 18.25
N PHE A 474 6.81 -1.29 17.53
CA PHE A 474 8.24 -1.06 17.62
C PHE A 474 8.62 0.35 17.16
N GLY A 475 8.08 0.81 16.03
CA GLY A 475 8.30 2.16 15.50
C GLY A 475 7.87 3.26 16.48
N VAL A 476 6.70 3.12 17.10
CA VAL A 476 6.24 4.03 18.16
C VAL A 476 7.17 4.01 19.37
N CYS A 477 7.63 2.83 19.80
CA CYS A 477 8.59 2.73 20.91
C CYS A 477 9.92 3.41 20.58
N PHE A 478 10.44 3.22 19.37
CA PHE A 478 11.63 3.91 18.88
C PHE A 478 11.45 5.43 18.92
N CYS A 479 10.32 5.94 18.42
CA CYS A 479 10.02 7.37 18.47
C CYS A 479 10.00 7.90 19.91
N LEU A 480 9.37 7.17 20.84
CA LEU A 480 9.30 7.57 22.25
C LEU A 480 10.67 7.58 22.94
N VAL A 481 11.50 6.56 22.69
CA VAL A 481 12.86 6.48 23.25
C VAL A 481 13.72 7.58 22.65
N PHE A 482 13.67 7.79 21.33
CA PHE A 482 14.43 8.84 20.68
C PHE A 482 14.03 10.24 21.18
N LEU A 483 12.74 10.56 21.27
CA LEU A 483 12.26 11.85 21.80
C LEU A 483 12.62 12.06 23.28
N ARG A 484 12.87 10.98 24.03
CA ARG A 484 13.35 11.05 25.41
C ARG A 484 14.85 11.34 25.47
N THR A 485 15.66 10.68 24.66
CA THR A 485 17.14 10.73 24.72
C THR A 485 17.73 11.91 23.97
N ALA A 486 17.14 12.30 22.84
CA ALA A 486 17.62 13.41 22.04
C ALA A 486 17.27 14.76 22.70
N ARG A 487 18.26 15.66 22.78
CA ARG A 487 18.08 17.02 23.30
C ARG A 487 18.56 18.04 22.29
N LEU A 488 17.70 19.02 22.02
CA LEU A 488 18.08 20.22 21.29
C LEU A 488 18.65 21.22 22.32
N PRO A 489 19.93 21.62 22.21
CA PRO A 489 20.55 22.52 23.17
C PRO A 489 20.07 23.97 22.98
N ASN A 490 19.72 24.36 21.75
CA ASN A 490 19.35 25.73 21.40
C ASN A 490 18.28 25.78 20.30
N LEU A 491 17.40 26.78 20.35
CA LEU A 491 16.41 27.04 19.30
C LEU A 491 17.07 27.38 17.95
N LYS A 492 18.25 28.00 17.97
CA LYS A 492 19.05 28.25 16.75
C LYS A 492 19.42 26.94 16.06
N VAL A 493 19.84 25.93 16.81
CA VAL A 493 20.20 24.63 16.24
C VAL A 493 18.94 23.91 15.72
N ALA A 494 17.82 24.01 16.45
CA ALA A 494 16.54 23.47 16.01
C ALA A 494 16.10 24.06 14.65
N THR A 495 16.10 25.39 14.51
CA THR A 495 15.70 26.05 13.26
C THR A 495 16.60 25.68 12.08
N VAL A 496 17.92 25.63 12.28
CA VAL A 496 18.86 25.20 11.24
C VAL A 496 18.62 23.73 10.85
N LEU A 497 18.46 22.84 11.82
CA LEU A 497 18.18 21.41 11.58
C LEU A 497 16.88 21.22 10.78
N LEU A 498 15.77 21.83 11.21
CA LEU A 498 14.47 21.66 10.56
C LEU A 498 14.47 22.23 9.13
N VAL A 499 15.10 23.38 8.90
CA VAL A 499 15.23 23.96 7.54
C VAL A 499 16.09 23.08 6.63
N LEU A 500 17.20 22.54 7.14
CA LEU A 500 18.06 21.64 6.36
C LEU A 500 17.32 20.34 5.98
N VAL A 501 16.59 19.74 6.92
CA VAL A 501 15.81 18.53 6.64
C VAL A 501 14.65 18.79 5.69
N PHE A 502 14.01 19.96 5.78
CA PHE A 502 12.98 20.38 4.81
C PHE A 502 13.54 20.49 3.39
N MET A 503 14.70 21.14 3.22
CA MET A 503 15.35 21.24 1.91
C MET A 503 15.81 19.87 1.39
N TYR A 504 16.25 18.99 2.28
CA TYR A 504 16.61 17.61 1.98
C TYR A 504 15.42 16.80 1.43
N ASP A 505 14.25 16.92 2.07
CA ASP A 505 13.04 16.21 1.64
C ASP A 505 12.59 16.66 0.24
N VAL A 506 12.58 17.98 0.00
CA VAL A 506 12.29 18.55 -1.33
C VAL A 506 13.27 18.03 -2.39
N PHE A 507 14.56 17.96 -2.07
CA PHE A 507 15.57 17.42 -2.98
C PHE A 507 15.34 15.93 -3.28
N MET A 508 15.11 15.11 -2.26
CA MET A 508 14.93 13.66 -2.44
C MET A 508 13.63 13.29 -3.15
N VAL A 509 12.56 14.07 -3.00
CA VAL A 509 11.28 13.80 -3.68
C VAL A 509 11.28 14.35 -5.10
N PHE A 510 11.62 15.63 -5.28
CA PHE A 510 11.44 16.31 -6.57
C PHE A 510 12.68 16.33 -7.45
N ILE A 511 13.89 16.40 -6.88
CA ILE A 511 15.12 16.56 -7.67
C ILE A 511 15.74 15.19 -7.99
N SER A 512 15.64 14.22 -7.10
CA SER A 512 16.20 12.87 -7.30
C SER A 512 15.71 12.14 -8.57
N PRO A 513 14.42 12.23 -9.00
CA PRO A 513 13.95 11.55 -10.20
C PRO A 513 14.62 12.09 -11.47
N TYR A 514 15.01 13.37 -11.51
CA TYR A 514 15.70 13.96 -12.67
C TYR A 514 17.14 13.45 -12.82
N ILE A 515 17.77 13.01 -11.73
CA ILE A 515 19.16 12.53 -11.72
C ILE A 515 19.22 11.02 -11.91
N PHE A 516 18.34 10.27 -11.22
CA PHE A 516 18.38 8.81 -11.15
C PHE A 516 17.30 8.12 -12.01
N LYS A 517 16.47 8.88 -12.74
CA LYS A 517 15.30 8.41 -13.53
C LYS A 517 14.18 7.73 -12.73
N GLU A 518 14.45 7.37 -11.48
CA GLU A 518 13.49 6.87 -10.49
C GLU A 518 13.65 7.68 -9.19
N SER A 519 12.55 7.90 -8.46
CA SER A 519 12.61 8.53 -7.15
C SER A 519 13.26 7.59 -6.13
N VAL A 520 14.43 7.98 -5.62
CA VAL A 520 15.20 7.21 -4.62
C VAL A 520 14.34 6.90 -3.39
N MET A 521 13.56 7.87 -2.92
CA MET A 521 12.71 7.71 -1.74
C MET A 521 11.63 6.63 -1.92
N ILE A 522 10.98 6.54 -3.09
CA ILE A 522 9.96 5.51 -3.34
C ILE A 522 10.62 4.14 -3.39
N LYS A 523 11.68 4.00 -4.20
CA LYS A 523 12.39 2.72 -4.36
C LYS A 523 12.95 2.21 -3.04
N VAL A 524 13.50 3.10 -2.21
CA VAL A 524 14.04 2.73 -0.90
C VAL A 524 12.92 2.42 0.09
N ALA A 525 11.84 3.21 0.14
CA ALA A 525 10.69 2.94 1.02
C ALA A 525 10.02 1.60 0.70
N THR A 526 10.04 1.17 -0.56
CA THR A 526 9.50 -0.12 -1.02
C THR A 526 10.50 -1.28 -1.01
N GLY A 527 11.78 -1.03 -0.66
CA GLY A 527 12.79 -2.08 -0.49
C GLY A 527 13.49 -2.53 -1.79
N GLY A 528 13.58 -1.68 -2.80
CA GLY A 528 13.94 -2.06 -4.16
C GLY A 528 12.69 -2.40 -4.97
N ALA A 529 12.75 -2.38 -6.30
CA ALA A 529 11.59 -2.59 -7.17
C ALA A 529 11.08 -4.05 -7.10
N GLN A 530 10.38 -4.42 -6.04
CA GLN A 530 9.73 -5.72 -5.85
C GLN A 530 8.31 -5.78 -6.45
N SER A 531 7.93 -4.76 -7.24
CA SER A 531 6.68 -4.74 -8.01
C SER A 531 6.82 -5.42 -9.38
N THR A 532 8.03 -5.78 -9.79
CA THR A 532 8.31 -6.57 -10.99
C THR A 532 8.94 -7.88 -10.58
N ALA A 533 8.23 -8.99 -10.80
CA ALA A 533 8.77 -10.32 -10.58
C ALA A 533 10.15 -10.45 -11.27
N THR A 534 11.21 -10.66 -10.49
CA THR A 534 12.52 -10.95 -11.07
C THR A 534 12.47 -12.31 -11.76
N GLY A 535 12.95 -12.39 -13.01
CA GLY A 535 12.92 -13.61 -13.83
C GLY A 535 12.08 -13.52 -15.10
N GLY A 536 11.65 -12.32 -15.51
CA GLY A 536 10.93 -12.13 -16.78
C GLY A 536 9.45 -12.52 -16.74
N VAL A 537 8.87 -12.66 -15.55
CA VAL A 537 7.45 -13.01 -15.39
C VAL A 537 6.60 -11.74 -15.38
N SER A 538 5.45 -11.78 -16.06
CA SER A 538 4.54 -10.63 -16.18
C SER A 538 4.05 -10.10 -14.82
N SER A 539 3.77 -8.80 -14.74
CA SER A 539 3.26 -8.08 -13.55
C SER A 539 2.02 -8.75 -12.93
N GLY A 540 1.19 -9.42 -13.74
CA GLY A 540 -0.01 -10.13 -13.29
C GLY A 540 0.24 -11.46 -12.54
N TYR A 541 1.45 -12.03 -12.56
CA TYR A 541 1.72 -13.31 -11.89
C TYR A 541 1.74 -13.19 -10.38
N CYS A 542 2.44 -12.19 -9.84
CA CYS A 542 2.51 -11.99 -8.39
C CYS A 542 1.15 -11.58 -7.79
N LEU A 543 0.26 -10.99 -8.59
CA LEU A 543 -1.13 -10.74 -8.20
C LEU A 543 -1.90 -12.04 -7.93
N ARG A 544 -1.66 -13.07 -8.75
CA ARG A 544 -2.28 -14.40 -8.63
C ARG A 544 -1.62 -15.28 -7.57
N TYR A 545 -0.31 -15.15 -7.40
CA TYR A 545 0.51 -15.98 -6.51
C TYR A 545 1.40 -15.14 -5.57
N PRO A 546 0.80 -14.38 -4.63
CA PRO A 546 1.55 -13.45 -3.77
C PRO A 546 2.49 -14.15 -2.77
N THR A 547 2.31 -15.44 -2.52
CA THR A 547 3.14 -16.21 -1.58
C THR A 547 4.34 -16.89 -2.23
N ASP A 548 4.46 -16.83 -3.56
CA ASP A 548 5.50 -17.53 -4.32
C ASP A 548 6.87 -16.90 -4.07
N THR A 549 7.81 -17.72 -3.60
CA THR A 549 9.19 -17.32 -3.32
C THR A 549 10.12 -17.58 -4.51
N LYS A 550 9.68 -18.34 -5.52
CA LYS A 550 10.52 -18.67 -6.69
C LYS A 550 10.77 -17.45 -7.59
N HIS A 551 9.80 -16.55 -7.66
CA HIS A 551 9.80 -15.36 -8.54
C HIS A 551 9.85 -14.04 -7.74
N ASP A 552 10.27 -14.10 -6.48
CA ASP A 552 10.36 -12.97 -5.55
C ASP A 552 9.09 -12.10 -5.48
N CYS A 553 7.91 -12.74 -5.45
CA CYS A 553 6.63 -12.03 -5.37
C CYS A 553 6.32 -11.46 -3.98
N ARG A 554 7.20 -11.68 -3.00
CA ARG A 554 7.03 -11.16 -1.64
C ARG A 554 7.72 -9.82 -1.52
N SER A 555 6.95 -8.77 -1.28
CA SER A 555 7.52 -7.46 -0.97
C SER A 555 7.97 -7.38 0.50
N GLU A 556 9.26 -7.13 0.73
CA GLU A 556 9.83 -6.73 2.00
C GLU A 556 9.83 -5.19 2.09
N SER A 557 8.85 -4.63 2.81
CA SER A 557 8.84 -3.19 3.12
C SER A 557 9.86 -2.85 4.21
N MET A 558 10.48 -1.67 4.12
CA MET A 558 11.41 -1.22 5.16
C MET A 558 10.72 -1.06 6.53
N PRO A 559 11.36 -1.49 7.63
CA PRO A 559 10.75 -1.46 8.96
C PRO A 559 10.73 -0.06 9.60
N ILE A 560 11.37 0.94 8.97
CA ILE A 560 11.53 2.32 9.48
C ILE A 560 10.29 3.20 9.18
N LEU A 561 9.15 2.57 8.87
CA LEU A 561 7.89 3.23 8.57
C LEU A 561 6.75 2.61 9.38
N LEU A 562 5.80 3.44 9.80
CA LEU A 562 4.51 2.97 10.28
C LEU A 562 3.63 2.60 9.10
N ARG A 563 2.88 1.50 9.23
CA ARG A 563 2.13 0.88 8.14
C ARG A 563 0.75 0.46 8.62
N VAL A 564 -0.29 1.06 8.06
CA VAL A 564 -1.68 0.60 8.27
C VAL A 564 -2.28 0.17 6.92
N PRO A 565 -2.83 -1.05 6.81
CA PRO A 565 -3.48 -1.50 5.57
C PRO A 565 -4.65 -0.58 5.23
N LYS A 566 -4.77 -0.23 3.95
CA LYS A 566 -5.91 0.57 3.47
C LYS A 566 -7.20 -0.26 3.58
N VAL A 567 -8.29 0.40 3.97
CA VAL A 567 -9.56 -0.29 4.27
C VAL A 567 -10.65 0.10 3.27
N LEU A 568 -10.69 1.38 2.86
CA LEU A 568 -11.69 1.89 1.93
C LEU A 568 -11.14 2.08 0.52
N ASP A 569 -9.84 2.29 0.38
CA ASP A 569 -9.21 2.39 -0.94
C ASP A 569 -9.21 1.03 -1.63
N TRP A 570 -9.67 1.01 -2.89
CA TRP A 570 -9.64 -0.19 -3.72
C TRP A 570 -8.21 -0.54 -4.14
N ARG A 571 -7.31 0.45 -4.20
CA ARG A 571 -5.89 0.25 -4.45
C ARG A 571 -5.30 -0.51 -3.26
N SER A 572 -5.05 -1.81 -3.46
CA SER A 572 -4.40 -2.64 -2.44
C SER A 572 -3.07 -2.04 -2.05
N GLY A 573 -2.78 -2.06 -0.76
CA GLY A 573 -1.57 -1.50 -0.22
C GLY A 573 -1.77 -1.04 1.21
N SER A 574 -0.80 -0.28 1.68
CA SER A 574 -0.82 0.30 3.01
C SER A 574 -0.52 1.77 2.93
N SER A 575 -1.17 2.53 3.81
CA SER A 575 -0.71 3.88 4.10
C SER A 575 0.60 3.77 4.87
N LEU A 576 1.61 4.53 4.45
CA LEU A 576 2.94 4.56 5.04
C LEU A 576 3.19 5.94 5.66
N LEU A 577 3.84 5.97 6.82
CA LEU A 577 4.29 7.20 7.46
C LEU A 577 5.71 7.01 7.98
N GLY A 578 6.63 7.92 7.62
CA GLY A 578 8.01 7.83 8.06
C GLY A 578 8.14 8.12 9.56
N LEU A 579 9.00 7.37 10.27
CA LEU A 579 9.28 7.66 11.68
C LEU A 579 9.95 9.04 11.86
N GLY A 580 10.69 9.51 10.86
CA GLY A 580 11.28 10.85 10.84
C GLY A 580 10.24 11.97 10.94
N ASP A 581 9.11 11.82 10.27
CA ASP A 581 8.02 12.81 10.24
C ASP A 581 7.33 12.97 11.61
N ILE A 582 7.46 11.95 12.47
CA ILE A 582 6.96 11.97 13.86
C ILE A 582 8.02 12.59 14.77
N VAL A 583 9.27 12.15 14.63
CA VAL A 583 10.38 12.50 15.52
C VAL A 583 10.79 13.96 15.37
N LEU A 584 10.94 14.47 14.14
CA LEU A 584 11.44 15.82 13.89
C LEU A 584 10.57 16.93 14.52
N PRO A 585 9.24 16.99 14.28
CA PRO A 585 8.39 17.95 14.98
C PRO A 585 8.30 17.64 16.48
N GLY A 586 8.41 16.37 16.88
CA GLY A 586 8.43 15.97 18.28
C GLY A 586 9.62 16.55 19.06
N LEU A 587 10.81 16.63 18.46
CA LEU A 587 11.99 17.24 19.09
C LEU A 587 11.74 18.71 19.46
N LEU A 588 11.09 19.46 18.55
CA LEU A 588 10.74 20.86 18.79
C LEU A 588 9.73 20.98 19.94
N LEU A 589 8.71 20.12 19.98
CA LEU A 589 7.73 20.11 21.07
C LEU A 589 8.34 19.70 22.42
N VAL A 590 9.25 18.73 22.45
CA VAL A 590 10.02 18.38 23.66
C VAL A 590 10.84 19.59 24.14
N PHE A 591 11.50 20.29 23.22
CA PHE A 591 12.28 21.50 23.55
C PHE A 591 11.38 22.59 24.16
N CYS A 592 10.25 22.91 23.53
CA CYS A 592 9.29 23.88 24.05
C CYS A 592 8.75 23.46 25.43
N ALA A 593 8.41 22.18 25.61
CA ALA A 593 7.92 21.68 26.87
C ALA A 593 8.96 21.78 28.00
N ARG A 594 10.24 21.46 27.71
CA ARG A 594 11.36 21.63 28.65
C ARG A 594 11.56 23.10 29.00
N TYR A 595 11.53 23.99 28.00
CA TYR A 595 11.67 25.43 28.19
C TYR A 595 10.55 26.00 29.08
N ASP A 596 9.30 25.59 28.85
CA ASP A 596 8.16 26.01 29.67
C ASP A 596 8.29 25.53 31.12
N TYR A 597 8.71 24.29 31.36
CA TYR A 597 8.96 23.82 32.74
C TYR A 597 10.11 24.56 33.42
N ALA A 598 11.22 24.81 32.71
CA ALA A 598 12.38 25.50 33.27
C ALA A 598 12.08 26.97 33.61
N THR A 599 11.27 27.66 32.80
CA THR A 599 10.99 29.10 32.96
C THR A 599 9.74 29.40 33.78
N ARG A 600 8.65 28.64 33.57
CA ARG A 600 7.33 28.90 34.18
C ARG A 600 6.96 27.92 35.27
N GLY A 601 7.69 26.81 35.42
CA GLY A 601 7.45 25.79 36.43
C GLY A 601 6.31 24.80 36.10
N GLN A 602 5.38 25.13 35.21
CA GLN A 602 4.27 24.25 34.78
C GLN A 602 3.81 24.57 33.35
N LEU A 603 3.33 23.55 32.60
CA LEU A 603 2.74 23.70 31.27
C LEU A 603 1.25 24.08 31.26
N PHE A 604 0.50 23.81 32.34
CA PHE A 604 -0.95 24.06 32.41
C PHE A 604 -1.35 24.71 33.73
N GLY A 605 -1.91 25.93 33.66
CA GLY A 605 -2.56 26.62 34.77
C GLY A 605 -1.61 27.25 35.80
N ARG A 606 -2.09 28.32 36.47
CA ARG A 606 -1.41 28.89 37.64
C ARG A 606 -1.56 27.93 38.82
N LEU A 607 -0.48 27.74 39.59
CA LEU A 607 -0.53 27.24 40.96
C LEU A 607 -1.52 28.10 41.76
N LYS A 608 -2.71 27.57 42.05
CA LYS A 608 -3.39 27.96 43.29
C LYS A 608 -2.72 27.14 44.39
N PRO A 609 -1.96 27.75 45.31
CA PRO A 609 -1.46 27.02 46.46
C PRO A 609 -2.66 26.40 47.17
N PRO A 610 -2.58 25.13 47.62
CA PRO A 610 -3.64 24.56 48.42
C PRO A 610 -3.80 25.44 49.66
N HIS A 611 -4.88 26.24 49.68
CA HIS A 611 -5.24 27.02 50.84
C HIS A 611 -5.39 26.07 52.01
N GLY A 612 -4.58 26.31 53.05
CA GLY A 612 -4.73 25.66 54.33
C GLY A 612 -6.14 25.83 54.86
N LYS A 613 -6.73 24.73 55.34
CA LYS A 613 -7.67 24.80 56.45
C LYS A 613 -6.87 24.53 57.71
N ILE A 614 -6.38 25.60 58.33
CA ILE A 614 -6.18 25.61 59.77
C ILE A 614 -7.53 25.99 60.37
N ASN A 615 -8.33 24.98 60.70
CA ASN A 615 -9.32 25.05 61.77
C ASN A 615 -8.78 24.05 62.79
N GLY A 616 -8.34 24.38 64.01
CA GLY A 616 -8.94 25.31 64.96
C GLY A 616 -9.48 24.44 66.10
N VAL A 617 -8.67 24.35 67.18
CA VAL A 617 -8.84 23.62 68.45
C VAL A 617 -8.48 22.13 68.43
#